data_AF-A0A925SAR2-F1
#
_entry.id   AF-A0A925SAR2-F1
#
_cell.length_a   1.000
_cell.length_b   1.000
_cell.length_c   1.000
_cell.angle_alpha   90.00
_cell.angle_beta   90.00
_cell.angle_gamma   90.00
#
_symmetry.space_group_name_H-M   'P 1'
#
loop_
_entity.id
_entity.type
_entity.pdbx_description
1 polymer ?
#
loop_
_entity_poly.entity_id
_entity_poly.type
_entity_poly.pdbx_seq_one_letter_code
_entity_poly.pdbx_strand_id
1 'polypeptide(L)'
;MKGLPLFTVMVSVACVLSGCQSPPSRPPAGSGAGQSIRNNCYSLLHQLLNDEKNVNLLLLIKREEADVKVLVKKIATTAGAGAALLEEFARKDPSIRLDDFRLPRGEVATREAIASTKKKELLGQTGDKFELSLLLTQAQALSYGWHLAKVASENEPQADRARALAGVARDLEGLYHEVIALLFSRTK
;
A
#
# COMPACT_ATOMS: atom_id res chain seq x y z
N MET A 1 -71.67 -10.84 -68.34
CA MET A 1 -72.63 -10.61 -67.23
C MET A 1 -72.10 -11.31 -65.98
N LYS A 2 -71.90 -10.52 -64.91
CA LYS A 2 -71.73 -10.80 -63.48
C LYS A 2 -70.94 -12.04 -63.00
N GLY A 3 -69.83 -11.79 -62.32
CA GLY A 3 -69.26 -12.65 -61.27
C GLY A 3 -68.92 -11.80 -60.03
N LEU A 4 -69.41 -12.22 -58.86
CA LEU A 4 -69.33 -11.55 -57.55
C LEU A 4 -68.08 -12.05 -56.76
N PRO A 5 -67.51 -11.27 -55.81
CA PRO A 5 -66.16 -11.49 -55.30
C PRO A 5 -66.12 -12.33 -54.01
N LEU A 6 -64.92 -12.75 -53.61
CA LEU A 6 -64.64 -13.08 -52.21
C LEU A 6 -63.16 -12.79 -51.89
N PHE A 7 -62.96 -11.89 -50.93
CA PHE A 7 -61.69 -11.61 -50.25
C PHE A 7 -61.12 -12.88 -49.62
N THR A 8 -59.78 -13.03 -49.58
CA THR A 8 -59.06 -13.43 -48.35
C THR A 8 -57.60 -13.00 -48.43
N VAL A 9 -57.15 -12.45 -47.31
CA VAL A 9 -55.97 -11.65 -47.05
C VAL A 9 -54.72 -12.52 -46.84
N MET A 10 -53.60 -12.05 -47.39
CA MET A 10 -52.23 -12.52 -47.13
C MET A 10 -51.77 -12.03 -45.75
N VAL A 11 -51.42 -12.94 -44.83
CA VAL A 11 -50.78 -12.60 -43.56
C VAL A 11 -49.42 -13.30 -43.47
N SER A 12 -48.37 -12.51 -43.66
CA SER A 12 -46.98 -12.90 -43.42
C SER A 12 -46.68 -12.85 -41.92
N VAL A 13 -46.27 -13.98 -41.34
CA VAL A 13 -45.82 -14.07 -39.95
C VAL A 13 -44.39 -13.52 -39.86
N ALA A 14 -44.22 -12.35 -39.26
CA ALA A 14 -42.93 -11.83 -38.86
C ALA A 14 -42.67 -12.17 -37.39
N CYS A 15 -41.68 -13.03 -37.13
CA CYS A 15 -41.16 -13.30 -35.79
C CYS A 15 -40.42 -12.07 -35.27
N VAL A 16 -41.02 -11.33 -34.33
CA VAL A 16 -40.32 -10.30 -33.55
C VAL A 16 -39.83 -10.95 -32.26
N LEU A 17 -38.56 -11.37 -32.26
CA LEU A 17 -37.85 -11.73 -31.04
C LEU A 17 -37.42 -10.43 -30.34
N SER A 18 -38.27 -9.91 -29.46
CA SER A 18 -37.91 -8.83 -28.53
C SER A 18 -36.99 -9.39 -27.45
N GLY A 19 -35.67 -9.36 -27.70
CA GLY A 19 -34.67 -9.58 -26.66
C GLY A 19 -34.65 -8.39 -25.69
N CYS A 20 -34.86 -8.63 -24.41
CA CYS A 20 -34.62 -7.65 -23.36
C CYS A 20 -33.13 -7.28 -23.37
N GLN A 21 -32.77 -6.16 -23.99
CA GLN A 21 -31.50 -5.51 -23.71
C GLN A 21 -31.57 -4.96 -22.28
N SER A 22 -30.97 -5.69 -21.34
CA SER A 22 -30.60 -5.07 -20.07
C SER A 22 -29.69 -3.88 -20.40
N PRO A 23 -29.93 -2.68 -19.84
CA PRO A 23 -29.02 -1.58 -20.02
C PRO A 23 -27.63 -2.03 -19.58
N PRO A 24 -26.55 -1.65 -20.30
CA PRO A 24 -25.20 -1.96 -19.85
C PRO A 24 -25.08 -1.45 -18.42
N SER A 25 -24.74 -2.37 -17.52
CA SER A 25 -24.41 -2.06 -16.13
C SER A 25 -23.29 -1.03 -16.16
N ARG A 26 -23.65 0.24 -16.00
CA ARG A 26 -22.68 1.32 -15.81
C ARG A 26 -21.88 0.89 -14.57
N PRO A 27 -20.57 0.61 -14.69
CA PRO A 27 -19.78 0.34 -13.51
C PRO A 27 -19.96 1.52 -12.56
N PRO A 28 -20.02 1.28 -11.24
CA PRO A 28 -20.16 2.36 -10.28
C PRO A 28 -19.11 3.43 -10.61
N ALA A 29 -19.52 4.69 -10.63
CA ALA A 29 -18.60 5.81 -10.70
C ALA A 29 -17.79 5.81 -9.39
N GLY A 30 -16.71 5.02 -9.35
CA GLY A 30 -15.90 4.83 -8.15
C GLY A 30 -14.97 3.62 -8.28
N SER A 31 -13.67 3.88 -8.31
CA SER A 31 -12.53 2.94 -8.34
C SER A 31 -12.18 2.30 -9.70
N GLY A 32 -11.53 3.08 -10.56
CA GLY A 32 -10.65 2.49 -11.58
C GLY A 32 -9.49 1.72 -10.93
N ALA A 33 -8.87 0.79 -11.66
CA ALA A 33 -7.76 -0.04 -11.17
C ALA A 33 -6.65 0.80 -10.49
N GLY A 34 -6.30 1.96 -11.06
CA GLY A 34 -5.32 2.89 -10.48
C GLY A 34 -5.70 3.42 -9.10
N GLN A 35 -6.98 3.74 -8.86
CA GLN A 35 -7.44 4.20 -7.54
C GLN A 35 -7.34 3.08 -6.49
N SER A 36 -7.64 1.83 -6.88
CA SER A 36 -7.47 0.68 -5.99
C SER A 36 -6.00 0.46 -5.64
N ILE A 37 -5.10 0.51 -6.62
CA ILE A 37 -3.67 0.34 -6.39
C ILE A 37 -3.16 1.42 -5.44
N ARG A 38 -3.47 2.68 -5.74
CA ARG A 38 -3.12 3.85 -4.92
C ARG A 38 -3.57 3.67 -3.47
N ASN A 39 -4.84 3.37 -3.23
CA ASN A 39 -5.38 3.27 -1.87
C ASN A 39 -4.79 2.09 -1.10
N ASN A 40 -4.55 0.95 -1.76
CA ASN A 40 -3.88 -0.19 -1.14
C ASN A 40 -2.44 0.17 -0.74
N CYS A 41 -1.69 0.81 -1.64
CA CYS A 41 -0.33 1.26 -1.35
C CYS A 41 -0.30 2.30 -0.23
N TYR A 42 -1.24 3.25 -0.18
CA TYR A 42 -1.36 4.19 0.93
C TYR A 42 -1.63 3.51 2.26
N SER A 43 -2.57 2.56 2.32
CA SER A 43 -2.88 1.85 3.55
C SER A 43 -1.68 1.05 4.04
N LEU A 44 -1.03 0.29 3.15
CA LEU A 44 0.14 -0.52 3.50
C LEU A 44 1.34 0.33 3.91
N LEU A 45 1.57 1.45 3.22
CA LEU A 45 2.65 2.38 3.54
C LEU A 45 2.37 3.07 4.88
N HIS A 46 1.15 3.54 5.12
CA HIS A 46 0.78 4.18 6.38
C HIS A 46 0.93 3.23 7.57
N GLN A 47 0.50 1.98 7.45
CA GLN A 47 0.71 0.96 8.48
C GLN A 47 2.20 0.78 8.78
N LEU A 48 3.02 0.57 7.75
CA LEU A 48 4.47 0.41 7.92
C LEU A 48 5.10 1.63 8.60
N LEU A 49 4.81 2.84 8.11
CA LEU A 49 5.37 4.07 8.68
C LEU A 49 4.90 4.32 10.12
N ASN A 50 3.69 3.88 10.48
CA ASN A 50 3.20 3.92 11.86
C ASN A 50 3.89 2.95 12.80
N ASP A 51 4.33 1.80 12.30
CA ASP A 51 5.17 0.89 13.07
C ASP A 51 6.59 1.50 13.20
N GLU A 52 7.18 1.91 12.09
CA GLU A 52 8.56 2.42 12.02
C GLU A 52 8.76 3.74 12.78
N LYS A 53 7.75 4.62 12.90
CA LYS A 53 7.88 5.84 13.72
C LYS A 53 8.15 5.57 15.20
N ASN A 54 7.90 4.33 15.64
CA ASN A 54 8.07 3.89 17.02
C ASN A 54 9.27 2.96 17.22
N VAL A 55 10.07 2.67 16.17
CA VAL A 55 11.17 1.70 16.27
C VAL A 55 12.23 2.11 17.30
N ASN A 56 12.45 3.41 17.46
CA ASN A 56 13.38 3.98 18.43
C ASN A 56 12.98 3.69 19.89
N LEU A 57 11.74 3.30 20.19
CA LEU A 57 11.32 2.90 21.53
C LEU A 57 12.06 1.64 22.00
N LEU A 58 12.52 0.77 21.09
CA LEU A 58 13.36 -0.37 21.43
C LEU A 58 14.66 0.08 22.13
N LEU A 59 15.20 1.24 21.74
CA LEU A 59 16.46 1.79 22.28
C LEU A 59 16.33 2.37 23.70
N LEU A 60 15.13 2.37 24.27
CA LEU A 60 14.93 2.71 25.69
C LEU A 60 15.27 1.52 26.60
N ILE A 61 15.16 0.30 26.07
CA ILE A 61 15.32 -0.95 26.84
C ILE A 61 16.44 -1.84 26.28
N LYS A 62 16.95 -1.53 25.10
CA LYS A 62 18.08 -2.21 24.45
C LYS A 62 19.30 -1.29 24.47
N ARG A 63 20.48 -1.90 24.55
CA ARG A 63 21.76 -1.22 24.38
C ARG A 63 22.24 -1.43 22.96
N GLU A 64 22.80 -0.38 22.38
CA GLU A 64 23.25 -0.29 21.00
C GLU A 64 24.44 0.67 20.88
N GLU A 65 25.22 0.49 19.83
CA GLU A 65 26.26 1.40 19.40
C GLU A 65 25.69 2.75 18.93
N ALA A 66 26.48 3.81 19.08
CA ALA A 66 26.03 5.18 18.86
C ALA A 66 25.55 5.44 17.43
N ASP A 67 26.18 4.83 16.44
CA ASP A 67 25.81 4.92 15.03
C ASP A 67 24.46 4.24 14.73
N VAL A 68 24.20 3.06 15.31
CA VAL A 68 22.90 2.37 15.24
C VAL A 68 21.82 3.24 15.86
N LYS A 69 22.07 3.83 17.05
CA LYS A 69 21.14 4.73 17.71
C LYS A 69 20.73 5.91 16.81
N VAL A 70 21.72 6.56 16.19
CA VAL A 70 21.51 7.71 15.31
C VAL A 70 20.67 7.31 14.10
N LEU A 71 21.01 6.21 13.45
CA LEU A 71 20.31 5.73 12.26
C LEU A 71 18.85 5.36 12.57
N VAL A 72 18.60 4.61 13.64
CA VAL A 72 17.25 4.19 14.05
C VAL A 72 16.38 5.39 14.43
N LYS A 73 16.95 6.42 15.07
CA LYS A 73 16.23 7.69 15.30
C LYS A 73 15.86 8.39 14.00
N LYS A 74 16.78 8.43 13.04
CA LYS A 74 16.54 9.02 11.71
C LYS A 74 15.42 8.29 10.96
N ILE A 75 15.39 6.96 11.04
CA ILE A 75 14.31 6.13 10.50
C ILE A 75 12.98 6.49 11.17
N ALA A 76 12.92 6.50 12.50
CA ALA A 76 11.70 6.82 13.24
C ALA A 76 11.15 8.22 12.89
N THR A 77 12.03 9.23 12.80
CA THR A 77 11.64 10.59 12.41
C THR A 77 11.12 10.66 10.98
N THR A 78 11.81 10.02 10.03
CA THR A 78 11.42 9.99 8.61
C THR A 78 10.07 9.27 8.43
N ALA A 79 9.90 8.14 9.12
CA ALA A 79 8.65 7.41 9.12
C ALA A 79 7.49 8.21 9.72
N GLY A 80 7.72 8.90 10.84
CA GLY A 80 6.74 9.79 11.45
C GLY A 80 6.29 10.91 10.52
N ALA A 81 7.22 11.55 9.80
CA ALA A 81 6.90 12.58 8.82
C ALA A 81 6.10 12.02 7.63
N GLY A 82 6.49 10.86 7.10
CA GLY A 82 5.76 10.20 6.02
C GLY A 82 4.34 9.77 6.43
N ALA A 83 4.17 9.23 7.64
CA ALA A 83 2.85 8.86 8.16
C ALA A 83 1.93 10.10 8.29
N ALA A 84 2.43 11.19 8.86
CA ALA A 84 1.69 12.44 8.99
C ALA A 84 1.29 13.04 7.63
N LEU A 85 2.15 12.93 6.62
CA LEU A 85 1.84 13.35 5.25
C LEU A 85 0.66 12.56 4.68
N LEU A 86 0.64 11.23 4.84
CA LEU A 86 -0.46 10.38 4.37
C LEU A 86 -1.78 10.69 5.11
N GLU A 87 -1.70 10.90 6.42
CA GLU A 87 -2.85 11.33 7.24
C GLU A 87 -3.41 12.68 6.77
N GLU A 88 -2.54 13.62 6.41
CA GLU A 88 -2.96 14.90 5.85
C GLU A 88 -3.66 14.74 4.50
N PHE A 89 -3.15 13.87 3.63
CA PHE A 89 -3.80 13.56 2.35
C PHE A 89 -5.20 12.96 2.56
N ALA A 90 -5.32 11.97 3.45
CA ALA A 90 -6.60 11.34 3.78
C ALA A 90 -7.61 12.33 4.40
N ARG A 91 -7.12 13.25 5.25
CA ARG A 91 -7.96 14.31 5.83
C ARG A 91 -8.52 15.27 4.76
N LYS A 92 -7.76 15.55 3.71
CA LYS A 92 -8.14 16.47 2.62
C LYS A 92 -8.96 15.80 1.50
N ASP A 93 -8.79 14.49 1.30
CA ASP A 93 -9.43 13.73 0.23
C ASP A 93 -10.06 12.45 0.80
N PRO A 94 -11.40 12.45 1.02
CA PRO A 94 -12.12 11.29 1.57
C PRO A 94 -12.05 10.03 0.68
N SER A 95 -11.58 10.13 -0.57
CA SER A 95 -11.37 8.96 -1.43
C SER A 95 -10.12 8.16 -1.05
N ILE A 96 -9.25 8.72 -0.20
CA ILE A 96 -8.06 8.06 0.33
C ILE A 96 -8.43 7.34 1.62
N ARG A 97 -8.27 6.03 1.62
CA ARG A 97 -8.38 5.18 2.81
C ARG A 97 -6.99 4.72 3.23
N LEU A 98 -6.71 4.81 4.52
CA LEU A 98 -5.45 4.34 5.12
C LEU A 98 -5.62 3.03 5.90
N ASP A 99 -6.85 2.55 6.03
CA ASP A 99 -7.27 1.37 6.79
C ASP A 99 -7.76 0.22 5.90
N ASP A 100 -7.64 0.37 4.57
CA ASP A 100 -8.22 -0.55 3.60
C ASP A 100 -7.13 -1.15 2.71
N PHE A 101 -6.46 -2.18 3.24
CA PHE A 101 -5.36 -2.87 2.57
C PHE A 101 -5.79 -3.69 1.35
N ARG A 102 -7.06 -4.11 1.33
CA ARG A 102 -7.63 -5.07 0.36
C ARG A 102 -6.78 -6.33 0.14
N LEU A 103 -6.06 -6.77 1.16
CA LEU A 103 -5.28 -8.01 1.14
C LEU A 103 -6.18 -9.22 1.48
N PRO A 104 -5.90 -10.41 0.91
CA PRO A 104 -6.52 -11.65 1.35
C PRO A 104 -6.28 -11.88 2.85
N ARG A 105 -7.26 -12.46 3.56
CA ARG A 105 -7.15 -12.70 5.01
C ARG A 105 -5.90 -13.51 5.41
N GLY A 106 -5.52 -14.49 4.59
CA GLY A 106 -4.30 -15.26 4.80
C GLY A 106 -3.04 -14.41 4.75
N GLU A 107 -2.96 -13.45 3.82
CA GLU A 107 -1.82 -12.54 3.70
C GLU A 107 -1.70 -11.58 4.90
N VAL A 108 -2.83 -11.03 5.37
CA VAL A 108 -2.87 -10.19 6.58
C VAL A 108 -2.36 -10.98 7.78
N ALA A 109 -2.90 -12.18 8.00
CA ALA A 109 -2.49 -13.04 9.12
C ALA A 109 -1.01 -13.45 9.06
N THR A 110 -0.49 -13.75 7.86
CA THR A 110 0.93 -14.06 7.67
C THR A 110 1.83 -12.88 8.03
N ARG A 111 1.48 -11.67 7.60
CA ARG A 111 2.23 -10.45 7.94
C ARG A 111 2.25 -10.18 9.44
N GLU A 112 1.10 -10.29 10.10
CA GLU A 112 0.99 -10.16 11.56
C GLU A 112 1.83 -11.21 12.29
N ALA A 113 1.83 -12.46 11.82
CA ALA A 113 2.64 -13.53 12.40
C ALA A 113 4.15 -13.27 12.24
N ILE A 114 4.59 -12.78 11.08
CA ILE A 114 5.99 -12.38 10.84
C ILE A 114 6.36 -11.22 11.76
N ALA A 115 5.55 -10.16 11.82
CA ALA A 115 5.79 -9.00 12.67
C ALA A 115 5.88 -9.39 14.16
N SER A 116 4.97 -10.25 14.63
CA SER A 116 4.98 -10.79 15.99
C SER A 116 6.26 -11.57 16.30
N THR A 117 6.71 -12.40 15.35
CA THR A 117 7.95 -13.17 15.48
C THR A 117 9.17 -12.24 15.55
N LYS A 118 9.29 -11.28 14.63
CA LYS A 118 10.38 -10.29 14.62
C LYS A 118 10.42 -9.45 15.89
N LYS A 119 9.26 -9.01 16.37
CA LYS A 119 9.17 -8.30 17.65
C LYS A 119 9.70 -9.15 18.81
N LYS A 120 9.33 -10.44 18.88
CA LYS A 120 9.84 -11.36 19.91
C LYS A 120 11.35 -11.57 19.81
N GLU A 121 11.89 -11.74 18.60
CA GLU A 121 13.32 -11.86 18.36
C GLU A 121 14.08 -10.62 18.87
N LEU A 122 13.68 -9.43 18.44
CA LEU A 122 14.30 -8.17 18.86
C LEU A 122 14.22 -7.95 20.38
N LEU A 123 13.09 -8.29 21.00
CA LEU A 123 12.92 -8.18 22.45
C LEU A 123 13.68 -9.26 23.22
N GLY A 124 13.95 -10.42 22.64
CA GLY A 124 14.71 -11.51 23.27
C GLY A 124 16.23 -11.37 23.14
N GLN A 125 16.70 -10.66 22.12
CA GLN A 125 18.13 -10.52 21.83
C GLN A 125 18.76 -9.31 22.53
N THR A 126 20.10 -9.35 22.64
CA THR A 126 20.95 -8.26 23.17
C THR A 126 22.29 -8.22 22.41
N GLY A 127 23.04 -7.13 22.57
CA GLY A 127 24.36 -6.94 21.95
C GLY A 127 24.33 -7.08 20.43
N ASP A 128 25.39 -7.64 19.85
CA ASP A 128 25.59 -7.76 18.40
C ASP A 128 24.43 -8.50 17.70
N LYS A 129 23.83 -9.50 18.35
CA LYS A 129 22.69 -10.23 17.79
C LYS A 129 21.46 -9.32 17.66
N PHE A 130 21.21 -8.49 18.66
CA PHE A 130 20.13 -7.51 18.61
C PHE A 130 20.39 -6.49 17.49
N GLU A 131 21.59 -5.93 17.40
CA GLU A 131 21.93 -4.95 16.36
C GLU A 131 21.79 -5.53 14.96
N LEU A 132 22.33 -6.73 14.73
CA LEU A 132 22.22 -7.41 13.44
C LEU A 132 20.75 -7.66 13.07
N SER A 133 19.96 -8.20 13.98
CA SER A 133 18.53 -8.45 13.73
C SER A 133 17.73 -7.17 13.54
N LEU A 134 18.07 -6.10 14.26
CA LEU A 134 17.46 -4.79 14.09
C LEU A 134 17.76 -4.26 12.68
N LEU A 135 19.03 -4.16 12.31
CA LEU A 135 19.43 -3.63 11.01
C LEU A 135 18.88 -4.46 9.84
N LEU A 136 18.85 -5.79 9.93
CA LEU A 136 18.22 -6.64 8.92
C LEU A 136 16.72 -6.38 8.79
N THR A 137 16.03 -6.22 9.91
CA THR A 137 14.59 -5.93 9.94
C THR A 137 14.31 -4.55 9.33
N GLN A 138 15.15 -3.56 9.66
CA GLN A 138 15.05 -2.21 9.10
C GLN A 138 15.34 -2.19 7.60
N ALA A 139 16.31 -2.97 7.11
CA ALA A 139 16.56 -3.11 5.67
C ALA A 139 15.33 -3.66 4.93
N GLN A 140 14.65 -4.66 5.50
CA GLN A 140 13.42 -5.23 4.94
C GLN A 140 12.28 -4.22 4.95
N ALA A 141 12.05 -3.55 6.08
CA ALA A 141 11.01 -2.55 6.24
C ALA A 141 11.19 -1.38 5.27
N LEU A 142 12.38 -0.78 5.24
CA LEU A 142 12.69 0.34 4.36
C LEU A 142 12.59 -0.04 2.89
N SER A 143 13.10 -1.22 2.51
CA SER A 143 13.00 -1.75 1.15
C SER A 143 11.54 -1.96 0.70
N TYR A 144 10.69 -2.43 1.60
CA TYR A 144 9.26 -2.54 1.31
C TYR A 144 8.60 -1.16 1.20
N GLY A 145 8.93 -0.24 2.12
CA GLY A 145 8.35 1.10 2.20
C GLY A 145 8.63 1.98 0.99
N TRP A 146 9.89 2.07 0.53
CA TRP A 146 10.20 2.92 -0.65
C TRP A 146 9.53 2.40 -1.92
N HIS A 147 9.42 1.09 -2.10
CA HIS A 147 8.69 0.50 -3.23
C HIS A 147 7.18 0.77 -3.14
N LEU A 148 6.58 0.66 -1.96
CA LEU A 148 5.18 1.07 -1.76
C LEU A 148 4.96 2.55 -2.11
N ALA A 149 5.83 3.43 -1.62
CA ALA A 149 5.75 4.87 -1.89
C ALA A 149 5.93 5.19 -3.38
N LYS A 150 6.84 4.48 -4.06
CA LYS A 150 7.04 4.59 -5.52
C LYS A 150 5.78 4.18 -6.29
N VAL A 151 5.22 3.00 -6.00
CA VAL A 151 4.00 2.53 -6.68
C VAL A 151 2.80 3.45 -6.38
N ALA A 152 2.69 3.94 -5.14
CA ALA A 152 1.67 4.94 -4.79
C ALA A 152 1.83 6.21 -5.62
N SER A 153 3.05 6.72 -5.78
CA SER A 153 3.36 7.89 -6.60
C SER A 153 2.97 7.68 -8.07
N GLU A 154 3.29 6.53 -8.64
CA GLU A 154 2.99 6.21 -10.05
C GLU A 154 1.49 6.11 -10.35
N ASN A 155 0.69 5.84 -9.31
CA ASN A 155 -0.77 5.68 -9.40
C ASN A 155 -1.55 6.86 -8.80
N GLU A 156 -0.87 7.92 -8.38
CA GLU A 156 -1.51 9.11 -7.80
C GLU A 156 -1.83 10.14 -8.90
N PRO A 157 -3.11 10.40 -9.19
CA PRO A 157 -3.50 11.35 -10.25
C PRO A 157 -3.18 12.81 -9.92
N GLN A 158 -3.07 13.19 -8.65
CA GLN A 158 -2.71 14.55 -8.27
C GLN A 158 -1.19 14.73 -8.26
N ALA A 159 -0.68 15.54 -9.19
CA ALA A 159 0.76 15.73 -9.40
C ALA A 159 1.54 16.14 -8.14
N ASP A 160 0.98 16.99 -7.28
CA ASP A 160 1.65 17.38 -6.02
C ASP A 160 1.79 16.22 -5.04
N ARG A 161 0.73 15.40 -4.90
CA ARG A 161 0.77 14.20 -4.03
C ARG A 161 1.72 13.16 -4.59
N ALA A 162 1.70 12.94 -5.91
CA ALA A 162 2.65 12.04 -6.58
C ALA A 162 4.10 12.49 -6.29
N ARG A 163 4.41 13.77 -6.48
CA ARG A 163 5.74 14.31 -6.17
C ARG A 163 6.13 14.13 -4.71
N ALA A 164 5.20 14.34 -3.78
CA ALA A 164 5.44 14.15 -2.35
C ALA A 164 5.74 12.68 -2.01
N LEU A 165 5.00 11.73 -2.58
CA LEU A 165 5.25 10.29 -2.39
C LEU A 165 6.57 9.83 -3.00
N ALA A 166 6.93 10.36 -4.16
CA ALA A 166 8.25 10.13 -4.73
C ALA A 166 9.36 10.68 -3.80
N GLY A 167 9.07 11.76 -3.05
CA GLY A 167 9.93 12.25 -1.96
C GLY A 167 10.09 11.20 -0.86
N VAL A 168 8.97 10.70 -0.31
CA VAL A 168 8.98 9.61 0.69
C VAL A 168 9.76 8.39 0.19
N ALA A 169 9.57 7.99 -1.07
CA ALA A 169 10.31 6.88 -1.66
C ALA A 169 11.83 7.12 -1.62
N ARG A 170 12.30 8.31 -2.03
CA ARG A 170 13.73 8.65 -2.00
C ARG A 170 14.30 8.68 -0.58
N ASP A 171 13.54 9.22 0.37
CA ASP A 171 13.99 9.30 1.76
C ASP A 171 14.16 7.91 2.38
N LEU A 172 13.19 7.01 2.14
CA LEU A 172 13.25 5.62 2.61
C LEU A 172 14.35 4.81 1.89
N GLU A 173 14.56 5.05 0.59
CA GLU A 173 15.65 4.44 -0.18
C GLU A 173 17.03 4.91 0.33
N GLY A 174 17.19 6.19 0.65
CA GLY A 174 18.42 6.71 1.25
C GLY A 174 18.73 6.03 2.58
N LEU A 175 17.72 5.93 3.46
CA LEU A 175 17.85 5.21 4.73
C LEU A 175 18.17 3.72 4.54
N TYR A 176 17.56 3.07 3.55
CA TYR A 176 17.87 1.68 3.22
C TYR A 176 19.36 1.51 2.94
N HIS A 177 19.96 2.38 2.11
CA HIS A 177 21.39 2.32 1.81
C HIS A 177 22.26 2.60 3.05
N GLU A 178 21.85 3.52 3.93
CA GLU A 178 22.54 3.75 5.21
C GLU A 178 22.53 2.50 6.10
N VAL A 179 21.39 1.80 6.17
CA VAL A 179 21.27 0.53 6.92
C VAL A 179 22.17 -0.55 6.32
N ILE A 180 22.18 -0.71 4.99
CA ILE A 180 23.03 -1.70 4.31
C ILE A 180 24.51 -1.40 4.52
N ALA A 181 24.93 -0.13 4.43
CA ALA A 181 26.30 0.27 4.71
C ALA A 181 26.72 -0.07 6.15
N LEU A 182 25.82 0.19 7.12
CA LEU A 182 26.08 -0.13 8.52
C LEU A 182 26.12 -1.65 8.76
N LEU A 183 25.22 -2.42 8.15
CA LEU A 183 25.26 -3.89 8.17
C LEU A 183 26.62 -4.43 7.72
N PHE A 184 27.12 -3.98 6.57
CA PHE A 184 28.42 -4.43 6.05
C PHE A 184 29.60 -4.03 6.94
N SER A 185 29.48 -2.97 7.75
CA SER A 185 30.51 -2.62 8.73
C SER A 185 30.58 -3.61 9.91
N ARG A 186 29.49 -4.34 10.19
CA ARG A 186 29.35 -5.28 11.32
C ARG A 186 29.65 -6.73 10.96
N THR A 187 29.69 -7.05 9.66
CA THR A 187 29.91 -8.43 9.16
C THR A 187 31.33 -8.66 8.64
N LYS A 188 32.30 -7.84 9.06
CA LYS A 188 33.72 -7.99 8.72
C LYS A 188 34.47 -8.77 9.80
#